data_AF-A0A3M1LWX3-F1
#
_entry.id   AF-A0A3M1LWX3-F1
#
_cell.length_a   1.000
_cell.length_b   1.000
_cell.length_c   1.000
_cell.angle_alpha   90.00
_cell.angle_beta   90.00
_cell.angle_gamma   90.00
#
_symmetry.space_group_name_H-M   'P 1'
#
loop_
_entity.id
_entity.type
_entity.pdbx_description
1 polymer ?
#
loop_
_entity_poly.entity_id
_entity_poly.type
_entity_poly.pdbx_seq_one_letter_code
_entity_poly.pdbx_strand_id
1 'polypeptide(L)'
;RQRRGGRPDRELTNGPARLCQALAIDGSLNGADLCDGRRLFVEAAPPVPNAQVARGPRVGVRGDRRALTVPWRFWVRNNPYVSRGAGNAAELTAPGRRRADQPKKGA
;
A
#
# COMPACT_ATOMS: atom_id res chain seq x y z
N ARG A 1 13.81 -3.30 15.17
CA ARG A 1 13.48 -3.99 16.45
C ARG A 1 13.91 -3.18 17.67
N GLN A 2 15.18 -2.75 17.80
CA GLN A 2 15.66 -1.92 18.94
C GLN A 2 14.82 -0.66 19.21
N ARG A 3 14.57 0.17 18.18
CA ARG A 3 13.82 1.44 18.32
C ARG A 3 12.33 1.30 18.62
N ARG A 4 11.76 0.11 18.41
CA ARG A 4 10.35 -0.20 18.66
C ARG A 4 10.22 -1.52 19.41
N GLY A 5 11.00 -1.66 20.48
CA GLY A 5 11.06 -2.86 21.32
C GLY A 5 9.70 -3.25 21.89
N GLY A 6 9.53 -4.54 22.17
CA GLY A 6 8.28 -5.09 22.73
C GLY A 6 7.08 -5.11 21.78
N ARG A 7 7.28 -4.77 20.50
CA ARG A 7 6.24 -4.85 19.46
C ARG A 7 6.46 -6.09 18.59
N PRO A 8 5.37 -6.78 18.17
CA PRO A 8 5.47 -7.83 17.17
C PRO A 8 6.10 -7.32 15.88
N ASP A 9 6.84 -8.17 15.16
CA ASP A 9 7.53 -7.79 13.93
C ASP A 9 6.61 -7.14 12.89
N ARG A 10 5.38 -7.67 12.73
CA ARG A 10 4.36 -7.12 11.84
C ARG A 10 4.01 -5.66 12.15
N GLU A 11 4.22 -5.22 13.39
CA GLU A 11 3.84 -3.88 13.86
C GLU A 11 4.98 -2.88 13.79
N LEU A 12 6.20 -3.31 13.43
CA LEU A 12 7.37 -2.43 13.42
C LEU A 12 7.22 -1.30 12.40
N THR A 13 6.78 -1.63 11.18
CA THR A 13 6.76 -0.72 10.02
C THR A 13 5.41 -0.62 9.31
N ASN A 14 4.34 -1.19 9.86
CA ASN A 14 3.00 -1.19 9.25
C ASN A 14 2.23 0.13 9.40
N GLY A 15 2.91 1.25 9.18
CA GLY A 15 2.34 2.59 9.17
C GLY A 15 3.42 3.64 8.93
N PRO A 16 3.07 4.82 8.40
CA PRO A 16 4.06 5.84 8.02
C PRO A 16 4.89 6.31 9.21
N ALA A 17 4.24 6.73 10.31
CA ALA A 17 4.95 7.15 11.52
C ALA A 17 5.74 5.99 12.18
N ARG A 18 5.23 4.76 12.06
CA ARG A 18 5.87 3.55 12.59
C ARG A 18 7.16 3.22 11.85
N LEU A 19 7.13 3.31 10.52
CA LEU A 19 8.31 3.17 9.66
C LEU A 19 9.37 4.20 10.04
N CYS A 20 8.99 5.47 10.16
CA CYS A 20 9.92 6.54 10.54
C CYS A 20 10.59 6.25 11.88
N GLN A 21 9.81 5.91 12.91
CA GLN A 21 10.36 5.53 14.22
C GLN A 21 11.30 4.31 14.15
N ALA A 22 10.93 3.27 13.41
CA ALA A 22 11.74 2.06 13.29
C ALA A 22 13.10 2.33 12.63
N LEU A 23 13.14 3.25 11.67
CA LEU A 23 14.33 3.60 10.89
C LEU A 23 15.05 4.86 11.38
N ALA A 24 14.58 5.51 12.45
CA ALA A 24 15.07 6.81 12.92
C ALA A 24 15.03 7.89 11.82
N ILE A 25 13.93 7.95 11.07
CA ILE A 25 13.67 9.03 10.13
C ILE A 25 12.91 10.13 10.88
N ASP A 26 13.53 11.31 10.99
CA ASP A 26 12.96 12.49 11.62
C ASP A 26 13.09 13.72 10.70
N GLY A 27 12.71 14.90 11.22
CA GLY A 27 12.73 16.15 10.46
C GLY A 27 14.11 16.59 9.97
N SER A 28 15.21 16.08 10.55
CA SER A 28 16.56 16.40 10.10
C SER A 28 16.87 15.85 8.71
N LEU A 29 16.14 14.84 8.25
CA LEU A 29 16.25 14.25 6.91
C LEU A 29 15.37 14.96 5.88
N ASN A 30 14.62 16.00 6.25
CA ASN A 30 13.84 16.77 5.29
C ASN A 30 14.78 17.44 4.27
N GLY A 31 14.50 17.27 2.98
CA GLY A 31 15.35 17.74 1.88
C GLY A 31 16.60 16.89 1.62
N ALA A 32 16.77 15.73 2.29
CA ALA A 32 17.83 14.79 1.94
C ALA A 32 17.63 14.26 0.51
N ASP A 33 18.73 14.21 -0.25
CA ASP A 33 18.74 13.57 -1.56
C ASP A 33 18.84 12.06 -1.39
N LEU A 34 17.84 11.31 -1.91
CA LEU A 34 17.84 9.85 -1.85
C LEU A 34 18.74 9.22 -2.92
N CYS A 35 19.15 9.98 -3.93
CA CYS A 35 19.98 9.53 -5.04
C CYS A 35 21.48 9.62 -4.72
N ASP A 36 21.90 10.52 -3.82
CA ASP A 36 23.30 10.57 -3.35
C ASP A 36 23.63 9.41 -2.39
N GLY A 37 22.59 8.86 -1.76
CA GLY A 37 22.61 7.73 -0.84
C GLY A 37 23.41 7.92 0.45
N ARG A 38 23.78 9.15 0.82
CA ARG A 38 24.67 9.44 1.96
C ARG A 38 23.98 9.33 3.31
N ARG A 39 22.70 9.72 3.37
CA ARG A 39 21.93 9.79 4.63
C ARG A 39 20.76 8.80 4.64
N LEU A 40 20.10 8.63 3.50
CA LEU A 40 18.99 7.71 3.29
C LEU A 40 18.98 7.33 1.81
N PHE A 41 18.71 6.07 1.51
CA PHE A 41 18.72 5.55 0.14
C PHE A 41 17.65 4.49 -0.05
N VAL A 42 17.38 4.17 -1.32
CA VAL A 42 16.50 3.08 -1.73
C VAL A 42 17.31 2.11 -2.58
N GLU A 43 17.27 0.83 -2.22
CA GLU A 43 17.94 -0.22 -2.98
C GLU A 43 17.00 -0.84 -4.01
N ALA A 44 17.58 -1.35 -5.09
CA ALA A 44 16.84 -2.15 -6.05
C ALA A 44 16.34 -3.45 -5.41
N ALA A 45 15.09 -3.80 -5.69
CA ALA A 45 14.47 -5.05 -5.28
C ALA A 45 13.89 -5.76 -6.51
N PRO A 46 13.66 -7.09 -6.45
CA PRO A 46 12.93 -7.79 -7.50
C PRO A 46 11.57 -7.11 -7.76
N PRO A 47 11.16 -6.99 -9.04
CA PRO A 47 9.92 -6.30 -9.38
C PRO A 47 8.71 -7.06 -8.84
N VAL A 48 7.73 -6.31 -8.30
CA VAL A 48 6.43 -6.85 -7.91
C VAL A 48 5.56 -6.99 -9.16
N PRO A 49 4.99 -8.18 -9.46
CA PRO A 49 4.10 -8.33 -10.60
C PRO A 49 2.91 -7.36 -10.51
N ASN A 50 2.54 -6.73 -11.64
CA ASN A 50 1.37 -5.82 -11.69
C ASN A 50 0.11 -6.48 -11.15
N ALA A 51 -0.05 -7.79 -11.41
CA ALA A 51 -1.12 -8.58 -10.85
C ALA A 51 -1.15 -8.44 -9.33
N GLN A 52 -0.04 -8.45 -8.59
CA GLN A 52 -0.04 -8.39 -7.12
C GLN A 52 -0.22 -6.99 -6.54
N VAL A 53 -0.21 -5.93 -7.35
CA VAL A 53 -0.42 -4.56 -6.88
C VAL A 53 -1.92 -4.30 -6.74
N ALA A 54 -2.37 -4.05 -5.52
CA ALA A 54 -3.71 -3.52 -5.23
C ALA A 54 -3.68 -2.01 -5.10
N ARG A 55 -4.84 -1.38 -5.29
CA ARG A 55 -5.02 0.06 -5.20
C ARG A 55 -6.34 0.43 -4.54
N GLY A 56 -6.41 1.64 -3.97
CA GLY A 56 -7.62 2.15 -3.33
C GLY A 56 -7.43 3.56 -2.77
N PRO A 57 -8.46 4.12 -2.11
CA PRO A 57 -8.39 5.46 -1.55
C PRO A 57 -7.21 5.64 -0.57
N ARG A 58 -6.73 6.88 -0.47
CA ARG A 58 -5.72 7.26 0.54
C ARG A 58 -6.33 7.23 1.94
N VAL A 59 -5.51 6.93 2.94
CA VAL A 59 -5.92 6.88 4.35
C VAL A 59 -5.70 8.24 4.99
N GLY A 60 -6.65 8.71 5.81
CA GLY A 60 -6.50 9.92 6.62
C GLY A 60 -6.52 11.24 5.84
N VAL A 61 -7.02 11.23 4.60
CA VAL A 61 -7.16 12.44 3.78
C VAL A 61 -8.53 13.07 4.00
N ARG A 62 -8.58 14.40 4.07
CA ARG A 62 -9.81 15.21 3.98
C ARG A 62 -9.82 15.91 2.63
N GLY A 63 -11.00 16.14 2.06
CA GLY A 63 -11.12 16.84 0.79
C GLY A 63 -12.45 16.59 0.10
N ASP A 64 -12.50 16.94 -1.17
CA ASP A 64 -13.64 16.68 -2.04
C ASP A 64 -13.83 15.17 -2.31
N ARG A 65 -14.95 14.83 -2.95
CA ARG A 65 -15.27 13.44 -3.30
C ARG A 65 -14.14 12.78 -4.08
N ARG A 66 -13.45 13.53 -4.95
CA ARG A 66 -12.33 13.01 -5.73
C ARG A 66 -11.17 12.62 -4.83
N ALA A 67 -10.73 13.50 -3.93
CA ALA A 67 -9.65 13.22 -2.98
C ALA A 67 -9.93 12.00 -2.09
N LEU A 68 -11.21 11.76 -1.78
CA LEU A 68 -11.67 10.65 -0.92
C LEU A 68 -11.88 9.32 -1.65
N THR A 69 -12.01 9.31 -2.98
CA THR A 69 -12.40 8.10 -3.74
C THR A 69 -11.38 7.63 -4.76
N VAL A 70 -10.51 8.51 -5.26
CA VAL A 70 -9.53 8.13 -6.29
C VAL A 70 -8.51 7.14 -5.72
N PRO A 71 -8.18 6.06 -6.46
CA PRO A 71 -7.34 4.98 -5.95
C PRO A 71 -5.84 5.31 -6.02
N TRP A 72 -5.41 6.34 -5.30
CA TRP A 72 -4.01 6.80 -5.26
C TRP A 72 -3.14 6.15 -4.19
N ARG A 73 -3.67 5.16 -3.46
CA ARG A 73 -2.86 4.33 -2.56
C ARG A 73 -2.61 2.98 -3.21
N PHE A 74 -1.36 2.52 -3.18
CA PHE A 74 -0.92 1.24 -3.76
C PHE A 74 -0.30 0.35 -2.69
N TRP A 75 -0.50 -0.96 -2.78
CA TRP A 75 0.12 -1.94 -1.88
C TRP A 75 0.20 -3.33 -2.51
N VAL A 76 1.06 -4.20 -1.97
CA VAL A 76 1.14 -5.61 -2.37
C VAL A 76 0.00 -6.39 -1.74
N ARG A 77 -0.75 -7.16 -2.53
CA ARG A 77 -1.84 -8.00 -2.04
C ARG A 77 -1.37 -9.03 -1.01
N ASN A 78 -2.22 -9.29 -0.02
CA ASN A 78 -1.99 -10.26 1.07
C ASN A 78 -0.69 -10.02 1.87
N ASN A 79 -0.07 -8.85 1.76
CA ASN A 79 1.14 -8.53 2.53
C ASN A 79 0.74 -8.13 3.97
N PRO A 80 1.17 -8.89 5.00
CA PRO A 80 0.74 -8.68 6.39
C PRO A 80 1.32 -7.39 7.02
N TYR A 81 2.30 -6.76 6.36
CA TYR A 81 2.93 -5.53 6.81
C TYR A 81 2.22 -4.26 6.30
N VAL A 82 1.18 -4.39 5.47
CA VAL A 82 0.39 -3.25 5.02
C VAL A 82 -0.39 -2.66 6.20
N SER A 83 -0.38 -1.34 6.32
CA SER A 83 -1.07 -0.63 7.40
C SER A 83 -2.58 -0.88 7.39
N ARG A 84 -3.18 -0.84 8.59
CA ARG A 84 -4.65 -0.91 8.77
C ARG A 84 -5.34 0.21 7.95
N GLY A 85 -6.56 -0.06 7.48
CA GLY A 85 -7.26 0.78 6.49
C GLY A 85 -7.13 0.28 5.05
N ALA A 86 -6.35 -0.78 4.80
CA ALA A 86 -6.34 -1.51 3.54
C ALA A 86 -7.46 -2.56 3.41
N GLY A 87 -8.04 -2.98 4.54
CA GLY A 87 -9.21 -3.85 4.58
C GLY A 87 -10.46 -3.04 4.26
N ASN A 88 -11.08 -3.36 3.12
CA ASN A 88 -12.40 -2.95 2.59
C ASN A 88 -12.36 -2.29 1.19
N ALA A 89 -11.18 -1.99 0.63
CA ALA A 89 -11.05 -1.57 -0.78
C ALA A 89 -10.47 -2.68 -1.68
N ALA A 90 -10.60 -3.94 -1.27
CA ALA A 90 -10.06 -5.09 -2.01
C ALA A 90 -10.83 -5.39 -3.32
N GLU A 91 -11.93 -4.69 -3.63
CA GLU A 91 -12.73 -4.96 -4.83
C GLU A 91 -13.29 -3.66 -5.45
N LEU A 92 -12.44 -2.92 -6.17
CA LEU A 92 -12.92 -1.95 -7.17
C LEU A 92 -12.06 -2.04 -8.44
N THR A 93 -11.76 -3.25 -8.93
CA THR A 93 -11.49 -3.50 -10.36
C THR A 93 -11.38 -5.00 -10.64
N ALA A 94 -12.52 -5.68 -10.80
CA ALA A 94 -12.61 -6.80 -11.73
C ALA A 94 -13.37 -6.30 -12.97
N PRO A 95 -12.82 -6.36 -14.20
CA PRO A 95 -13.65 -6.20 -15.38
C PRO A 95 -14.69 -7.33 -15.37
N GLY A 96 -15.96 -6.98 -15.59
CA GLY A 96 -17.08 -7.90 -15.47
C GLY A 96 -16.82 -9.22 -16.19
N ARG A 97 -16.99 -10.34 -15.47
CA ARG A 97 -17.24 -11.62 -16.13
C ARG A 97 -18.43 -11.38 -17.07
N ARG A 98 -18.19 -11.37 -18.38
CA ARG A 98 -19.26 -11.57 -19.36
C ARG A 98 -19.97 -12.85 -18.92
N ARG A 99 -21.27 -12.77 -18.64
CA ARG A 99 -22.09 -13.96 -18.48
C ARG A 99 -21.85 -14.81 -19.73
N ALA A 100 -21.32 -16.01 -19.56
CA ALA A 100 -21.33 -16.98 -20.64
C ALA A 100 -22.79 -17.20 -21.04
N ASP A 101 -23.07 -17.08 -22.33
CA ASP A 101 -24.34 -17.42 -22.95
C ASP A 101 -24.77 -18.81 -22.49
N GLN A 102 -25.93 -18.90 -21.84
CA GLN A 102 -26.63 -20.16 -21.70
C GLN A 102 -27.31 -20.45 -23.04
N PRO A 103 -27.13 -21.64 -23.64
CA PRO A 103 -27.90 -22.01 -24.82
C PRO A 103 -29.37 -22.18 -24.40
N LYS A 104 -30.26 -21.44 -25.09
CA LYS A 104 -31.70 -21.67 -25.04
C LYS A 104 -31.97 -23.08 -25.58
N LYS A 105 -32.38 -24.01 -24.73
CA LYS A 105 -33.08 -25.21 -25.20
C LYS A 105 -34.53 -24.83 -25.48
N GLY A 106 -34.87 -24.79 -26.75
CA GLY A 106 -36.24 -24.88 -27.23
C GLY A 106 -36.64 -26.34 -27.46
N ALA A 107 -37.96 -26.52 -27.65
CA ALA A 107 -38.74 -27.74 -27.76
C ALA A 107 -39.08 -28.41 -26.42
#